data_AF-A0A9P1N8W2-F1
#
_entry.id   AF-A0A9P1N8W2-F1
#
_cell.length_a   1.000
_cell.length_b   1.000
_cell.length_c   1.000
_cell.angle_alpha   90.00
_cell.angle_beta   90.00
_cell.angle_gamma   90.00
#
_symmetry.space_group_name_H-M   'P 1'
#
loop_
_entity.id
_entity.type
_entity.pdbx_description
1 polymer ?
#
loop_
_entity_poly.entity_id
_entity_poly.type
_entity_poly.pdbx_seq_one_letter_code
_entity_poly.pdbx_strand_id
1 'polypeptide(L)'
;MEHEALPDILAMFLKFDETYFDGQLKKDCYVEWSSRMFVCAGICSHGSGDTFCTIRLSKPLLKLRPRTDLVETLLHEMIHAFLGDDAD
;
A
#
# COMPACT_ATOMS: atom_id res chain seq x y z
N MET A 1 -16.08 19.59 -13.38
CA MET A 1 -15.92 18.66 -12.25
C MET A 1 -14.87 17.67 -12.69
N GLU A 2 -13.61 17.98 -12.42
CA GLU A 2 -12.50 17.10 -12.79
C GLU A 2 -12.65 15.81 -12.00
N HIS A 3 -12.89 14.70 -12.69
CA HIS A 3 -12.64 13.37 -12.16
C HIS A 3 -11.13 13.27 -12.00
N GLU A 4 -10.61 13.70 -10.85
CA GLU A 4 -9.21 13.44 -10.52
C GLU A 4 -9.04 11.92 -10.41
N ALA A 5 -8.49 11.34 -11.47
CA ALA A 5 -8.21 9.92 -11.54
C ALA A 5 -7.13 9.64 -10.50
N LEU A 6 -7.52 9.00 -9.40
CA LEU A 6 -6.55 8.52 -8.42
C LEU A 6 -5.53 7.63 -9.13
N PRO A 7 -4.25 7.67 -8.70
CA PRO A 7 -3.24 6.78 -9.24
C PRO A 7 -3.65 5.31 -9.12
N ASP A 8 -3.31 4.53 -10.13
CA ASP A 8 -3.49 3.08 -10.14
C ASP A 8 -2.47 2.42 -9.19
N ILE A 9 -2.90 2.22 -7.95
CA ILE A 9 -2.07 1.62 -6.88
C ILE A 9 -1.77 0.15 -7.14
N LEU A 10 -2.63 -0.57 -7.88
CA LEU A 10 -2.38 -1.96 -8.21
C LEU A 10 -1.23 -2.06 -9.21
N ALA A 11 -1.25 -1.24 -10.26
CA ALA A 11 -0.14 -1.18 -11.21
C ALA A 11 1.17 -0.72 -10.55
N MET A 12 1.12 0.24 -9.62
CA MET A 12 2.29 0.67 -8.86
C MET A 12 2.83 -0.45 -7.97
N PHE A 13 1.97 -1.14 -7.23
CA PHE A 13 2.34 -2.26 -6.38
C PHE A 13 3.01 -3.38 -7.18
N LEU A 14 2.40 -3.83 -8.28
CA LEU A 14 2.98 -4.88 -9.13
C LEU A 14 4.36 -4.49 -9.68
N LYS A 15 4.49 -3.24 -10.12
CA LYS A 15 5.78 -2.73 -10.59
C LYS A 15 6.84 -2.72 -9.48
N PHE A 16 6.48 -2.24 -8.30
CA PHE A 16 7.42 -2.16 -7.17
C PHE A 16 7.79 -3.54 -6.62
N ASP A 17 6.84 -4.47 -6.56
CA ASP A 17 7.09 -5.86 -6.19
C ASP A 17 8.12 -6.51 -7.13
N GLU A 18 7.95 -6.33 -8.44
CA GLU A 18 8.92 -6.84 -9.43
C GLU A 18 10.28 -6.13 -9.38
N THR A 19 10.30 -4.83 -9.04
CA THR A 19 11.54 -4.04 -9.06
C THR A 19 12.38 -4.22 -7.79
N TYR A 20 11.72 -4.35 -6.63
CA TYR A 20 12.38 -4.23 -5.32
C TYR A 20 12.23 -5.45 -4.42
N PHE A 21 11.28 -6.35 -4.70
CA PHE A 21 10.94 -7.48 -3.81
C PHE A 21 10.93 -8.84 -4.53
N ASP A 22 11.57 -8.93 -5.70
CA ASP A 22 11.68 -10.15 -6.52
C ASP A 22 10.34 -10.83 -6.85
N GLY A 23 9.23 -10.07 -6.88
CA GLY A 23 7.91 -10.62 -7.13
C GLY A 23 7.36 -11.51 -6.00
N GLN A 24 7.87 -11.35 -4.78
CA GLN A 24 7.49 -12.17 -3.64
C GLN A 24 6.17 -11.71 -3.00
N LEU A 25 5.84 -10.42 -3.06
CA LEU A 25 4.66 -9.87 -2.36
C LEU A 25 3.36 -10.19 -3.09
N LYS A 26 3.31 -10.15 -4.42
CA LYS A 26 2.05 -10.36 -5.18
C LYS A 26 1.39 -11.73 -5.01
N LYS A 27 2.08 -12.69 -4.39
CA LYS A 27 1.56 -14.03 -4.10
C LYS A 27 0.55 -13.99 -2.95
N ASP A 28 0.90 -13.26 -1.89
CA ASP A 28 0.19 -13.29 -0.63
C ASP A 28 -0.11 -11.89 -0.04
N CYS A 29 0.09 -10.81 -0.81
CA CYS A 29 -0.20 -9.44 -0.39
C CYS A 29 -1.14 -8.73 -1.36
N TYR A 30 -2.14 -8.04 -0.81
CA TYR A 30 -3.12 -7.25 -1.54
C TYR A 30 -2.97 -5.76 -1.23
N VAL A 31 -3.31 -4.90 -2.18
CA VAL A 31 -3.31 -3.44 -1.98
C VAL A 31 -4.69 -2.85 -2.27
N GLU A 32 -5.20 -2.00 -1.38
CA GLU A 32 -6.50 -1.35 -1.54
C GLU A 32 -6.53 0.11 -1.08
N TRP A 33 -7.45 0.88 -1.66
CA TRP A 33 -7.78 2.22 -1.18
C TRP A 33 -8.79 2.14 -0.04
N SER A 34 -8.49 2.80 1.08
CA SER A 34 -9.48 3.06 2.14
C SER A 34 -10.07 4.45 2.00
N SER A 35 -11.40 4.52 1.84
CA SER A 35 -12.14 5.79 1.85
C SER A 35 -12.47 6.28 3.27
N ARG A 36 -12.15 5.50 4.31
CA ARG A 36 -12.52 5.78 5.71
C ARG A 36 -11.33 5.80 6.67
N MET A 37 -10.10 5.72 6.16
CA MET A 37 -8.88 5.78 6.98
C MET A 37 -8.38 7.22 7.07
N PHE A 38 -8.51 7.84 8.24
CA PHE A 38 -8.14 9.25 8.48
C PHE A 38 -7.01 9.42 9.49
N VAL A 39 -6.52 8.34 10.11
CA VAL A 39 -5.55 8.38 11.21
C VAL A 39 -4.11 8.14 10.76
N CYS A 40 -3.91 7.42 9.65
CA CYS A 40 -2.60 7.16 9.03
C CYS A 40 -2.73 7.13 7.50
N ALA A 41 -1.62 7.32 6.79
CA ALA A 41 -1.57 7.33 5.33
C ALA A 41 -1.54 5.92 4.72
N GLY A 42 -0.92 4.97 5.42
CA GLY A 42 -0.78 3.55 5.04
C GLY A 42 -0.91 2.64 6.27
N ILE A 43 -1.22 1.37 6.04
CA ILE A 43 -1.08 0.28 7.02
C ILE A 43 -1.00 -1.07 6.28
N CYS A 44 -0.04 -1.94 6.62
CA CYS A 44 -0.10 -3.38 6.38
C CYS A 44 -0.77 -4.06 7.57
N SER A 45 -1.64 -5.03 7.32
CA SER A 45 -2.24 -5.85 8.35
C SER A 45 -2.26 -7.31 7.93
N HIS A 46 -1.76 -8.19 8.80
CA HIS A 46 -1.95 -9.64 8.73
C HIS A 46 -3.20 -10.00 9.54
N GLY A 47 -4.15 -10.72 8.95
CA GLY A 47 -5.28 -11.27 9.70
C GLY A 47 -4.79 -12.30 10.73
N SER A 48 -5.49 -12.45 11.86
CA SER A 48 -5.12 -13.49 12.83
C SER A 48 -5.26 -14.88 12.20
N GLY A 49 -4.12 -15.53 11.94
CA GLY A 49 -4.06 -16.83 11.26
C GLY A 49 -4.14 -16.75 9.74
N ASP A 50 -4.15 -15.55 9.15
CA ASP A 50 -4.04 -15.37 7.70
C ASP A 50 -2.58 -15.46 7.26
N THR A 51 -2.36 -16.13 6.13
CA THR A 51 -1.09 -16.10 5.42
C THR A 51 -0.91 -14.84 4.58
N PHE A 52 -1.93 -13.97 4.55
CA PHE A 52 -2.02 -12.84 3.63
C PHE A 52 -1.86 -11.49 4.34
N CYS A 53 -1.02 -10.57 3.80
CA CYS A 53 -1.01 -9.15 4.20
C CYS A 53 -1.99 -8.36 3.33
N THR A 54 -2.69 -7.40 3.92
CA THR A 54 -3.38 -6.34 3.17
C THR A 54 -2.76 -4.99 3.46
N ILE A 55 -2.23 -4.33 2.43
CA ILE A 55 -1.82 -2.92 2.46
C ILE A 55 -3.03 -2.06 2.15
N ARG A 56 -3.40 -1.17 3.08
CA ARG A 56 -4.43 -0.15 2.87
C ARG A 56 -3.80 1.22 2.78
N LEU A 57 -4.20 2.00 1.77
CA LEU A 57 -3.76 3.37 1.58
C LEU A 57 -4.91 4.35 1.81
N SER A 58 -4.65 5.47 2.48
CA SER A 58 -5.68 6.45 2.81
C SER A 58 -5.98 7.32 1.59
N LYS A 59 -7.11 7.04 0.95
CA LYS A 59 -7.65 7.93 -0.08
C LYS A 59 -7.87 9.37 0.42
N PRO A 60 -8.49 9.62 1.60
CA PRO A 60 -8.75 10.99 2.03
C PRO A 60 -7.49 11.78 2.38
N LEU A 61 -6.41 11.15 2.85
CA LEU A 61 -5.16 11.83 3.17
C LEU A 61 -4.26 11.99 1.92
N LEU A 62 -4.03 10.90 1.17
CA LEU A 62 -3.06 10.91 0.07
C LEU A 62 -3.53 11.69 -1.16
N LYS A 63 -4.84 11.86 -1.36
CA LYS A 63 -5.35 12.75 -2.43
C LYS A 63 -4.96 14.22 -2.23
N LEU A 64 -4.62 14.63 -1.01
CA LEU A 64 -4.27 16.01 -0.66
C LEU A 64 -2.75 16.22 -0.67
N ARG A 65 -1.98 15.24 -1.13
CA ARG A 65 -0.52 15.21 -1.03
C ARG A 65 0.11 15.02 -2.40
N PRO A 66 1.38 15.43 -2.57
CA PRO A 66 2.12 15.13 -3.78
C PRO A 66 2.17 13.63 -4.07
N ARG A 67 2.34 13.27 -5.34
CA ARG A 67 2.48 11.87 -5.77
C ARG A 67 3.65 11.15 -5.05
N THR A 68 4.67 11.88 -4.61
CA THR A 68 5.80 11.32 -3.85
C THR A 68 5.36 10.70 -2.55
N ASP A 69 4.47 11.36 -1.79
CA ASP A 69 3.93 10.82 -0.53
C ASP A 69 3.22 9.49 -0.76
N LEU A 70 2.49 9.33 -1.88
CA LEU A 70 1.87 8.05 -2.24
C LEU A 70 2.91 6.96 -2.53
N VAL A 71 3.95 7.30 -3.30
CA VAL A 71 5.02 6.34 -3.64
C VAL A 71 5.75 5.89 -2.37
N GLU A 72 6.13 6.83 -1.52
CA GLU A 72 6.83 6.57 -0.26
C GLU A 72 5.96 5.75 0.70
N THR A 73 4.70 6.14 0.89
CA THR A 73 3.77 5.39 1.75
C THR A 73 3.57 3.97 1.24
N LEU A 74 3.35 3.77 -0.06
CA LEU A 74 3.20 2.42 -0.61
C LEU A 74 4.46 1.57 -0.41
N LEU A 75 5.65 2.11 -0.70
CA LEU A 75 6.90 1.40 -0.49
C LEU A 75 7.14 1.06 0.98
N HIS A 76 6.80 1.97 1.89
CA HIS A 76 6.89 1.75 3.33
C HIS A 76 6.04 0.55 3.77
N GLU A 77 4.75 0.52 3.39
CA GLU A 77 3.88 -0.61 3.71
C GLU A 77 4.32 -1.92 3.03
N MET A 78 4.91 -1.85 1.83
CA MET A 78 5.45 -3.03 1.15
C MET A 78 6.69 -3.60 1.87
N ILE A 79 7.50 -2.76 2.52
CA ILE A 79 8.62 -3.20 3.35
C ILE A 79 8.08 -3.93 4.60
N HIS A 80 7.04 -3.41 5.27
CA HIS A 80 6.38 -4.11 6.37
C HIS A 80 5.83 -5.47 5.93
N ALA A 81 5.16 -5.52 4.78
CA ALA A 81 4.66 -6.77 4.22
C ALA A 81 5.78 -7.78 3.89
N PHE A 82 6.97 -7.31 3.50
CA PHE A 82 8.10 -8.16 3.14
C PHE A 82 8.87 -8.71 4.35
N LEU A 83 9.05 -7.89 5.38
CA LEU A 83 9.83 -8.25 6.57
C LEU A 83 9.00 -8.91 7.68
N GLY A 84 7.66 -8.79 7.64
CA GLY A 84 6.78 -9.09 8.76
C GLY A 84 6.67 -7.92 9.74
N ASP A 85 5.61 -7.90 10.56
CA ASP A 85 5.16 -6.79 11.43
C ASP A 85 6.18 -6.26 12.48
N ASP A 86 7.46 -6.58 12.39
CA ASP A 86 8.55 -6.13 13.30
C ASP A 86 9.26 -4.84 12.84
N ALA A 87 8.75 -4.13 11.83
CA ALA A 87 9.43 -2.99 11.20
C ALA A 87 9.02 -1.58 11.69
N ASP A 88 8.27 -1.46 12.80
CA ASP A 88 7.91 -0.18 13.45
C ASP A 88 8.31 -0.13 14.94
#